data_AF-A0A916I9D9-F1
#
_entry.id   AF-A0A916I9D9-F1
#
_cell.length_a   1.000
_cell.length_b   1.000
_cell.length_c   1.000
_cell.angle_alpha   90.00
_cell.angle_beta   90.00
_cell.angle_gamma   90.00
#
_symmetry.space_group_name_H-M   'P 1'
#
loop_
_entity.id
_entity.type
_entity.pdbx_description
1 polymer ?
#
loop_
_entity_poly.entity_id
_entity_poly.type
_entity_poly.pdbx_seq_one_letter_code
_entity_poly.pdbx_strand_id
1 'polypeptide(L)'
;MSLATSNPLLQPWDTPYGLPPFDRIRPEHFKPAFDEALKQHVADIETIAGNPEPASFDNTVAALDRCGRLFARLEALFYNLTSSETSPELQQAERELAAPLAAHNNRIYMHAGLFRRIDALHEQRERLPLSAQQRRLLERFHLDFVRAGAKLAPAAQTRYAQVTERLAELTTRFSQNVLADESAYRLVLRSEEDLAGLPDFVRAAARQAAAERGLDDAGVITLSRSHIVPFLTFSDRRDLREQAYKAWTTRGEHAGEHDNRPVAREILALRREQALLHGYASYADYSLADTMAQRAAAVDELLMKVWLPAKAAAEQERAALQAMLRSRGETLQIEAWDW
;
A
#
# COMPACT_ATOMS: atom_id res chain seq x y z
N MET A 1 34.83 -11.80 9.23
CA MET A 1 33.75 -11.97 8.23
C MET A 1 32.87 -10.74 8.29
N SER A 2 32.64 -10.05 7.17
CA SER A 2 31.74 -8.89 7.14
C SER A 2 30.29 -9.34 7.39
N LEU A 3 29.47 -8.48 8.03
CA LEU A 3 28.02 -8.67 8.15
C LEU A 3 27.35 -8.97 6.78
N ALA A 4 27.94 -8.49 5.68
CA ALA A 4 27.47 -8.77 4.33
C ALA A 4 27.63 -10.25 3.90
N THR A 5 28.63 -10.96 4.41
CA THR A 5 28.93 -12.36 4.04
C THR A 5 28.01 -13.39 4.72
N SER A 6 27.30 -13.03 5.79
CA SER A 6 26.42 -13.96 6.53
C SER A 6 24.93 -13.66 6.37
N ASN A 7 24.56 -12.51 5.79
CA ASN A 7 23.16 -12.13 5.62
C ASN A 7 22.48 -12.97 4.51
N PRO A 8 21.45 -13.78 4.81
CA PRO A 8 20.81 -14.66 3.83
C PRO A 8 20.13 -13.89 2.68
N LEU A 9 19.78 -12.63 2.88
CA LEU A 9 19.18 -11.76 1.86
C LEU A 9 20.17 -11.34 0.76
N LEU A 10 21.48 -11.36 1.07
CA LEU A 10 22.56 -10.99 0.15
C LEU A 10 23.16 -12.20 -0.57
N GLN A 11 22.75 -13.41 -0.20
CA GLN A 11 23.21 -14.64 -0.85
C GLN A 11 22.37 -14.97 -2.10
N PRO A 12 22.91 -15.80 -3.01
CA PRO A 12 22.09 -16.52 -3.97
C PRO A 12 20.99 -17.33 -3.26
N TRP A 13 19.82 -17.40 -3.87
CA TRP A 13 18.69 -18.17 -3.35
C TRP A 13 18.60 -19.47 -4.15
N ASP A 14 19.14 -20.55 -3.60
CA ASP A 14 19.19 -21.88 -4.24
C ASP A 14 17.91 -22.71 -3.98
N THR A 15 16.84 -22.06 -3.51
CA THR A 15 15.53 -22.68 -3.33
C THR A 15 14.86 -22.92 -4.70
N PRO A 16 13.84 -23.80 -4.78
CA PRO A 16 13.08 -23.99 -6.01
C PRO A 16 12.56 -22.66 -6.56
N TYR A 17 12.78 -22.41 -7.86
CA TYR A 17 12.40 -21.18 -8.56
C TYR A 17 13.06 -19.89 -8.04
N GLY A 18 14.08 -19.98 -7.20
CA GLY A 18 14.72 -18.81 -6.58
C GLY A 18 13.79 -18.07 -5.62
N LEU A 19 12.96 -18.81 -4.88
CA LEU A 19 12.11 -18.26 -3.83
C LEU A 19 12.92 -17.74 -2.63
N PRO A 20 12.41 -16.76 -1.87
CA PRO A 20 13.04 -16.34 -0.63
C PRO A 20 13.24 -17.53 0.35
N PRO A 21 14.42 -17.68 0.98
CA PRO A 21 14.64 -18.69 2.01
C PRO A 21 13.98 -18.25 3.34
N PHE A 22 12.64 -18.31 3.39
CA PHE A 22 11.82 -17.77 4.48
C PHE A 22 12.22 -18.29 5.87
N ASP A 23 12.66 -19.54 5.96
CA ASP A 23 13.14 -20.20 7.18
C ASP A 23 14.38 -19.55 7.79
N ARG A 24 15.11 -18.74 7.01
CA ARG A 24 16.36 -18.07 7.42
C ARG A 24 16.23 -16.56 7.51
N ILE A 25 15.15 -15.98 7.00
CA ILE A 25 14.94 -14.54 6.95
C ILE A 25 14.47 -14.06 8.33
N ARG A 26 14.99 -12.90 8.74
CA ARG A 26 14.66 -12.26 10.01
C ARG A 26 14.60 -10.75 9.84
N PRO A 27 13.83 -10.03 10.67
CA PRO A 27 13.67 -8.58 10.54
C PRO A 27 15.01 -7.82 10.53
N GLU A 28 15.97 -8.22 11.35
CA GLU A 28 17.30 -7.60 11.47
C GLU A 28 18.15 -7.73 10.20
N HIS A 29 17.80 -8.62 9.27
CA HIS A 29 18.51 -8.79 8.01
C HIS A 29 18.20 -7.69 7.00
N PHE A 30 17.01 -7.06 7.07
CA PHE A 30 16.53 -6.16 6.00
C PHE A 30 17.35 -4.89 5.90
N LYS A 31 17.54 -4.17 7.01
CA LYS A 31 18.28 -2.90 6.99
C LYS A 31 19.69 -3.04 6.38
N PRO A 32 20.58 -3.92 6.87
CA PRO A 32 21.91 -4.06 6.28
C PRO A 32 21.87 -4.58 4.83
N ALA A 33 20.86 -5.37 4.45
CA ALA A 33 20.72 -5.83 3.07
C ALA A 33 20.30 -4.71 2.12
N PHE A 34 19.37 -3.84 2.54
CA PHE A 34 19.02 -2.64 1.79
C PHE A 34 20.21 -1.68 1.70
N ASP A 35 20.93 -1.42 2.79
CA ASP A 35 22.11 -0.54 2.77
C ASP A 35 23.14 -0.97 1.69
N GLU A 36 23.28 -2.26 1.43
CA GLU A 36 24.13 -2.79 0.34
C GLU A 36 23.45 -2.70 -1.03
N ALA A 37 22.18 -3.09 -1.12
CA ALA A 37 21.42 -3.05 -2.38
C ALA A 37 21.30 -1.63 -2.96
N LEU A 38 21.10 -0.62 -2.11
CA LEU A 38 21.02 0.78 -2.54
C LEU A 38 22.37 1.26 -3.09
N LYS A 39 23.50 0.87 -2.47
CA LYS A 39 24.85 1.19 -2.97
C LYS A 39 25.12 0.57 -4.33
N GLN A 40 24.79 -0.72 -4.49
CA GLN A 40 24.97 -1.42 -5.76
C GLN A 40 24.10 -0.81 -6.85
N HIS A 41 22.83 -0.53 -6.56
CA HIS A 41 21.93 0.09 -7.52
C HIS A 41 22.41 1.49 -7.94
N VAL A 42 22.90 2.32 -7.00
CA VAL A 42 23.53 3.61 -7.36
C VAL A 42 24.73 3.40 -8.28
N ALA A 43 25.62 2.46 -8.00
CA ALA A 43 26.79 2.20 -8.84
C ALA A 43 26.41 1.74 -10.26
N ASP A 44 25.36 0.94 -10.40
CA ASP A 44 24.81 0.55 -11.70
C ASP A 44 24.32 1.80 -12.48
N ILE A 45 23.59 2.69 -11.81
CA ILE A 45 23.08 3.92 -12.42
C ILE A 45 24.21 4.84 -12.85
N GLU A 46 25.24 5.03 -12.03
CA GLU A 46 26.42 5.84 -12.39
C GLU A 46 27.14 5.26 -13.61
N THR A 47 27.21 3.92 -13.73
CA THR A 47 27.80 3.24 -14.90
C THR A 47 27.00 3.54 -16.17
N ILE A 48 25.67 3.48 -16.11
CA ILE A 48 24.80 3.78 -17.26
C ILE A 48 24.89 5.26 -17.63
N ALA A 49 24.77 6.15 -16.64
CA ALA A 49 24.79 7.59 -16.83
C ALA A 49 26.14 8.09 -17.36
N GLY A 50 27.24 7.50 -16.89
CA GLY A 50 28.62 7.85 -17.24
C GLY A 50 29.18 7.14 -18.48
N ASN A 51 28.40 6.31 -19.16
CA ASN A 51 28.88 5.61 -20.37
C ASN A 51 29.28 6.63 -21.47
N PRO A 52 30.55 6.66 -21.93
CA PRO A 52 31.02 7.65 -22.89
C PRO A 52 30.47 7.44 -24.31
N GLU A 53 29.94 6.25 -24.62
CA GLU A 53 29.30 5.98 -25.91
C GLU A 53 27.98 6.76 -26.06
N PRO A 54 27.61 7.15 -27.30
CA PRO A 54 26.29 7.68 -27.57
C PRO A 54 25.18 6.80 -27.00
N ALA A 55 24.12 7.42 -26.46
CA ALA A 55 23.01 6.68 -25.89
C ALA A 55 22.37 5.76 -26.94
N SER A 56 22.21 4.48 -26.58
CA SER A 56 21.52 3.46 -27.36
C SER A 56 20.48 2.76 -26.47
N PHE A 57 19.54 2.05 -27.09
CA PHE A 57 18.58 1.25 -26.33
C PHE A 57 19.30 0.27 -25.37
N ASP A 58 20.33 -0.42 -25.85
CA ASP A 58 21.02 -1.45 -25.07
C ASP A 58 21.85 -0.90 -23.92
N ASN A 59 22.56 0.22 -24.15
CA ASN A 59 23.45 0.81 -23.15
C ASN A 59 22.75 1.75 -22.16
N THR A 60 21.45 2.02 -22.36
CA THR A 60 20.66 2.91 -21.51
C THR A 60 19.39 2.24 -21.01
N VAL A 61 18.43 1.94 -21.90
CA VAL A 61 17.10 1.41 -21.52
C VAL A 61 17.20 -0.04 -21.05
N ALA A 62 17.78 -0.93 -21.86
CA ALA A 62 17.93 -2.33 -21.48
C ALA A 62 18.93 -2.51 -20.32
N ALA A 63 19.91 -1.60 -20.18
CA ALA A 63 20.83 -1.60 -19.05
C ALA A 63 20.11 -1.22 -17.74
N LEU A 64 19.26 -0.18 -17.80
CA LEU A 64 18.42 0.24 -16.68
C LEU A 64 17.42 -0.84 -16.25
N ASP A 65 16.78 -1.51 -17.21
CA ASP A 65 15.88 -2.64 -16.92
C ASP A 65 16.58 -3.80 -16.18
N ARG A 66 17.89 -3.97 -16.42
CA ARG A 66 18.70 -5.03 -15.81
C ARG A 66 19.35 -4.64 -14.48
N CYS A 67 19.39 -3.35 -14.11
CA CYS A 67 20.06 -2.92 -12.89
C CYS A 67 19.16 -3.07 -11.65
N GLY A 68 19.74 -2.91 -10.46
CA GLY A 68 18.94 -2.85 -9.22
C GLY A 68 18.21 -4.16 -8.87
N ARG A 69 18.55 -5.29 -9.48
CA ARG A 69 17.89 -6.60 -9.23
C ARG A 69 17.89 -6.99 -7.76
N LEU A 70 19.00 -6.75 -7.05
CA LEU A 70 19.06 -7.02 -5.62
C LEU A 70 18.06 -6.15 -4.85
N PHE A 71 18.02 -4.85 -5.13
CA PHE A 71 17.06 -3.91 -4.54
C PHE A 71 15.61 -4.37 -4.79
N ALA A 72 15.24 -4.62 -6.05
CA ALA A 72 13.88 -5.05 -6.41
C ALA A 72 13.48 -6.37 -5.72
N ARG A 73 14.41 -7.32 -5.61
CA ARG A 73 14.19 -8.60 -4.92
C ARG A 73 13.94 -8.41 -3.42
N LEU A 74 14.73 -7.55 -2.77
CA LEU A 74 14.57 -7.26 -1.35
C LEU A 74 13.28 -6.47 -1.08
N GLU A 75 12.97 -5.50 -1.91
CA GLU A 75 11.76 -4.68 -1.84
C GLU A 75 10.50 -5.55 -1.92
N ALA A 76 10.43 -6.44 -2.91
CA ALA A 76 9.30 -7.35 -3.09
C ALA A 76 9.09 -8.27 -1.88
N LEU A 77 10.18 -8.86 -1.35
CA LEU A 77 10.11 -9.71 -0.16
C LEU A 77 9.73 -8.92 1.09
N PHE A 78 10.33 -7.76 1.30
CA PHE A 78 10.11 -6.94 2.49
C PHE A 78 8.65 -6.51 2.59
N TYR A 79 8.11 -5.91 1.53
CA TYR A 79 6.71 -5.45 1.52
C TYR A 79 5.69 -6.58 1.47
N ASN A 80 6.08 -7.76 0.96
CA ASN A 80 5.27 -8.96 1.14
C ASN A 80 5.12 -9.30 2.63
N LEU A 81 6.24 -9.43 3.36
CA LEU A 81 6.21 -9.76 4.79
C LEU A 81 5.54 -8.68 5.64
N THR A 82 5.82 -7.39 5.41
CA THR A 82 5.17 -6.31 6.20
C THR A 82 3.66 -6.24 5.96
N SER A 83 3.17 -6.80 4.85
CA SER A 83 1.73 -6.87 4.55
C SER A 83 1.07 -8.18 5.02
N SER A 84 1.75 -9.33 4.92
CA SER A 84 1.12 -10.64 5.16
C SER A 84 1.47 -11.27 6.51
N GLU A 85 2.66 -10.99 7.04
CA GLU A 85 3.20 -11.63 8.25
C GLU A 85 4.07 -10.62 9.02
N THR A 86 3.45 -9.48 9.37
CA THR A 86 4.17 -8.39 10.02
C THR A 86 4.42 -8.68 11.50
N SER A 87 5.42 -8.02 12.07
CA SER A 87 5.76 -8.08 13.49
C SER A 87 6.16 -6.69 13.98
N PRO A 88 6.24 -6.45 15.30
CA PRO A 88 6.77 -5.19 15.84
C PRO A 88 8.15 -4.81 15.27
N GLU A 89 9.01 -5.81 15.07
CA GLU A 89 10.35 -5.64 14.51
C GLU A 89 10.31 -5.32 13.01
N LEU A 90 9.43 -5.96 12.22
CA LEU A 90 9.24 -5.63 10.81
C LEU A 90 8.63 -4.24 10.62
N GLN A 91 7.65 -3.86 11.45
CA GLN A 91 7.07 -2.51 11.42
C GLN A 91 8.11 -1.45 11.79
N GLN A 92 8.99 -1.74 12.74
CA GLN A 92 10.11 -0.87 13.08
C GLN A 92 11.08 -0.74 11.91
N ALA A 93 11.48 -1.85 11.28
CA ALA A 93 12.30 -1.82 10.08
C ALA A 93 11.64 -1.01 8.96
N GLU A 94 10.31 -1.12 8.79
CA GLU A 94 9.56 -0.40 7.76
C GLU A 94 9.58 1.12 8.01
N ARG A 95 9.42 1.56 9.26
CA ARG A 95 9.55 2.97 9.64
C ARG A 95 10.96 3.50 9.38
N GLU A 96 11.99 2.73 9.74
CA GLU A 96 13.39 3.11 9.53
C GLU A 96 13.79 3.17 8.05
N LEU A 97 13.19 2.31 7.22
CA LEU A 97 13.52 2.20 5.81
C LEU A 97 12.66 3.10 4.90
N ALA A 98 11.49 3.55 5.33
CA ALA A 98 10.58 4.35 4.51
C ALA A 98 11.26 5.57 3.86
N ALA A 99 11.94 6.41 4.67
CA ALA A 99 12.62 7.61 4.16
C ALA A 99 13.86 7.26 3.30
N PRO A 100 14.79 6.39 3.73
CA PRO A 100 15.92 5.96 2.88
C PRO A 100 15.52 5.36 1.53
N LEU A 101 14.48 4.53 1.49
CA LEU A 101 14.00 3.91 0.24
C LEU A 101 13.35 4.95 -0.69
N ALA A 102 12.57 5.89 -0.14
CA ALA A 102 12.01 7.00 -0.91
C ALA A 102 13.12 7.92 -1.47
N ALA A 103 14.11 8.28 -0.64
CA ALA A 103 15.26 9.08 -1.06
C ALA A 103 16.07 8.38 -2.17
N HIS A 104 16.23 7.05 -2.08
CA HIS A 104 16.88 6.27 -3.13
C HIS A 104 16.10 6.33 -4.44
N ASN A 105 14.79 6.08 -4.43
CA ASN A 105 13.96 6.19 -5.62
C ASN A 105 14.04 7.59 -6.25
N ASN A 106 13.95 8.65 -5.44
CA ASN A 106 14.16 10.02 -5.89
C ASN A 106 15.52 10.21 -6.56
N ARG A 107 16.59 9.69 -5.95
CA ARG A 107 17.94 9.77 -6.51
C ARG A 107 18.03 9.15 -7.90
N ILE A 108 17.41 8.00 -8.13
CA ILE A 108 17.44 7.32 -9.43
C ILE A 108 16.65 8.12 -10.47
N TYR A 109 15.38 8.46 -10.17
CA TYR A 109 14.51 9.14 -11.12
C TYR A 109 14.90 10.59 -11.41
N MET A 110 15.57 11.26 -10.48
CA MET A 110 16.08 12.62 -10.66
C MET A 110 17.54 12.64 -11.15
N HIS A 111 18.15 11.50 -11.43
CA HIS A 111 19.53 11.44 -11.89
C HIS A 111 19.68 12.10 -13.28
N ALA A 112 20.20 13.33 -13.32
CA ALA A 112 20.26 14.14 -14.53
C ALA A 112 21.03 13.48 -15.70
N GLY A 113 22.13 12.76 -15.41
CA GLY A 113 22.91 12.04 -16.43
C GLY A 113 22.10 10.93 -17.11
N LEU A 114 21.56 9.99 -16.32
CA LEU A 114 20.66 8.94 -16.77
C LEU A 114 19.45 9.50 -17.55
N PHE A 115 18.74 10.48 -16.98
CA PHE A 115 17.56 11.03 -17.64
C PHE A 115 17.88 11.66 -19.00
N ARG A 116 19.01 12.39 -19.11
CA ARG A 116 19.45 12.97 -20.39
C ARG A 116 19.62 11.92 -21.47
N ARG A 117 20.15 10.73 -21.13
CA ARG A 117 20.29 9.61 -22.08
C ARG A 117 18.93 9.08 -22.52
N ILE A 118 18.00 8.92 -21.57
CA ILE A 118 16.64 8.44 -21.83
C ILE A 118 15.85 9.46 -22.68
N ASP A 119 15.88 10.74 -22.31
CA ASP A 119 15.19 11.83 -23.02
C ASP A 119 15.70 11.94 -24.46
N ALA A 120 17.03 11.88 -24.65
CA ALA A 120 17.64 11.87 -25.98
C ALA A 120 17.20 10.67 -26.84
N LEU A 121 17.04 9.48 -26.27
CA LEU A 121 16.48 8.34 -27.02
C LEU A 121 14.99 8.53 -27.33
N HIS A 122 14.22 9.03 -26.36
CA HIS A 122 12.79 9.25 -26.50
C HIS A 122 12.44 10.28 -27.58
N GLU A 123 13.22 11.36 -27.72
CA GLU A 123 13.02 12.40 -28.74
C GLU A 123 13.13 11.87 -30.18
N GLN A 124 14.01 10.90 -30.41
CA GLN A 124 14.24 10.25 -31.72
C GLN A 124 13.57 8.89 -31.86
N ARG A 125 12.72 8.47 -30.90
CA ARG A 125 12.14 7.12 -30.84
C ARG A 125 11.45 6.63 -32.12
N GLU A 126 10.88 7.54 -32.91
CA GLU A 126 10.24 7.23 -34.20
C GLU A 126 11.22 6.81 -35.31
N ARG A 127 12.50 7.19 -35.17
CA ARG A 127 13.56 6.97 -36.17
C ARG A 127 14.50 5.84 -35.78
N LEU A 128 14.49 5.44 -34.51
CA LEU A 128 15.30 4.34 -34.01
C LEU A 128 14.73 3.00 -34.49
N PRO A 129 15.55 2.03 -34.89
CA PRO A 129 15.11 0.71 -35.34
C PRO A 129 14.70 -0.18 -34.15
N LEU A 130 13.72 0.27 -33.36
CA LEU A 130 13.23 -0.43 -32.17
C LEU A 130 12.08 -1.36 -32.52
N SER A 131 12.02 -2.52 -31.86
CA SER A 131 10.80 -3.32 -31.84
C SER A 131 9.67 -2.59 -31.08
N ALA A 132 8.43 -3.05 -31.26
CA ALA A 132 7.28 -2.49 -30.54
C ALA A 132 7.46 -2.55 -29.01
N GLN A 133 8.01 -3.65 -28.49
CA GLN A 133 8.26 -3.80 -27.04
C GLN A 133 9.38 -2.87 -26.57
N GLN A 134 10.47 -2.74 -27.33
CA GLN A 134 11.58 -1.84 -26.98
C GLN A 134 11.11 -0.38 -26.97
N ARG A 135 10.35 0.01 -27.98
CA ARG A 135 9.75 1.34 -28.05
C ARG A 135 8.83 1.60 -26.85
N ARG A 136 7.97 0.64 -26.52
CA ARG A 136 7.07 0.76 -25.36
C ARG A 136 7.84 0.89 -24.04
N LEU A 137 8.92 0.14 -23.86
CA LEU A 137 9.77 0.22 -22.66
C LEU A 137 10.45 1.60 -22.54
N LEU A 138 10.98 2.13 -23.65
CA LEU A 138 11.55 3.48 -23.69
C LEU A 138 10.50 4.55 -23.32
N GLU A 139 9.30 4.48 -23.92
CA GLU A 139 8.19 5.39 -23.60
C GLU A 139 7.75 5.27 -22.13
N ARG A 140 7.73 4.06 -21.57
CA ARG A 140 7.40 3.82 -20.16
C ARG A 140 8.42 4.45 -19.21
N PHE A 141 9.70 4.14 -19.35
CA PHE A 141 10.74 4.73 -18.51
C PHE A 141 10.79 6.24 -18.67
N HIS A 142 10.68 6.77 -19.88
CA HIS A 142 10.62 8.22 -20.07
C HIS A 142 9.47 8.85 -19.28
N LEU A 143 8.27 8.29 -19.39
CA LEU A 143 7.09 8.76 -18.65
C LEU A 143 7.30 8.66 -17.13
N ASP A 144 7.87 7.56 -16.63
CA ASP A 144 8.16 7.39 -15.20
C ASP A 144 9.09 8.47 -14.68
N PHE A 145 10.19 8.74 -15.37
CA PHE A 145 11.13 9.81 -15.01
C PHE A 145 10.45 11.19 -15.03
N VAL A 146 9.67 11.49 -16.07
CA VAL A 146 8.95 12.77 -16.16
C VAL A 146 7.97 12.93 -15.00
N ARG A 147 7.20 11.89 -14.68
CA ARG A 147 6.22 11.87 -13.58
C ARG A 147 6.87 11.89 -12.20
N ALA A 148 8.11 11.42 -12.07
CA ALA A 148 8.92 11.50 -10.86
C ALA A 148 9.71 12.82 -10.74
N GLY A 149 9.55 13.74 -11.69
CA GLY A 149 10.09 15.10 -11.59
C GLY A 149 11.39 15.35 -12.34
N ALA A 150 11.84 14.43 -13.21
CA ALA A 150 13.11 14.58 -13.93
C ALA A 150 13.17 15.84 -14.82
N LYS A 151 12.01 16.37 -15.27
CA LYS A 151 11.91 17.63 -16.05
C LYS A 151 11.62 18.88 -15.20
N LEU A 152 11.47 18.75 -13.88
CA LEU A 152 11.26 19.91 -13.01
C LEU A 152 12.54 20.75 -12.90
N ALA A 153 12.38 22.05 -12.63
CA ALA A 153 13.50 22.91 -12.29
C ALA A 153 14.17 22.42 -10.98
N PRO A 154 15.48 22.67 -10.76
CA PRO A 154 16.21 22.12 -9.61
C PRO A 154 15.54 22.36 -8.25
N ALA A 155 15.01 23.56 -8.01
CA ALA A 155 14.30 23.87 -6.76
C ALA A 155 13.01 23.04 -6.59
N ALA A 156 12.27 22.83 -7.68
CA ALA A 156 11.06 22.00 -7.69
C ALA A 156 11.38 20.51 -7.57
N GLN A 157 12.51 20.03 -8.11
CA GLN A 157 13.00 18.65 -7.88
C GLN A 157 13.28 18.41 -6.40
N THR A 158 14.06 19.29 -5.75
CA THR A 158 14.33 19.21 -4.31
C THR A 158 13.05 19.19 -3.50
N ARG A 159 12.08 20.05 -3.83
CA ARG A 159 10.80 20.07 -3.12
C ARG A 159 9.98 18.81 -3.36
N TYR A 160 9.91 18.32 -4.59
CA TYR A 160 9.22 17.08 -4.92
C TYR A 160 9.82 15.88 -4.17
N ALA A 161 11.15 15.82 -4.03
CA ALA A 161 11.82 14.76 -3.28
C ALA A 161 11.41 14.78 -1.79
N GLN A 162 11.43 15.96 -1.16
CA GLN A 162 10.96 16.13 0.23
C GLN A 162 9.49 15.73 0.41
N VAL A 163 8.63 16.12 -0.54
CA VAL A 163 7.20 15.79 -0.53
C VAL A 163 6.99 14.28 -0.60
N THR A 164 7.68 13.59 -1.49
CA THR A 164 7.55 12.13 -1.68
C THR A 164 8.13 11.33 -0.51
N GLU A 165 9.25 11.76 0.07
CA GLU A 165 9.80 11.16 1.30
C GLU A 165 8.81 11.28 2.48
N ARG A 166 8.24 12.47 2.67
CA ARG A 166 7.25 12.68 3.73
C ARG A 166 5.96 11.89 3.48
N LEU A 167 5.51 11.78 2.23
CA LEU A 167 4.35 10.95 1.87
C LEU A 167 4.59 9.47 2.16
N ALA A 168 5.80 8.95 1.92
CA ALA A 168 6.15 7.57 2.24
C ALA A 168 6.04 7.31 3.75
N GLU A 169 6.68 8.16 4.58
CA GLU A 169 6.59 8.09 6.04
C GLU A 169 5.13 8.13 6.53
N LEU A 170 4.34 9.08 6.04
CA LEU A 170 2.94 9.24 6.45
C LEU A 170 2.07 8.06 6.04
N THR A 171 2.32 7.46 4.87
CA THR A 171 1.52 6.32 4.38
C THR A 171 1.85 5.04 5.16
N THR A 172 3.13 4.83 5.50
CA THR A 172 3.54 3.76 6.43
C THR A 172 2.87 3.96 7.79
N ARG A 173 2.96 5.16 8.37
CA ARG A 173 2.32 5.47 9.66
C ARG A 173 0.81 5.26 9.61
N PHE A 174 0.14 5.73 8.55
CA PHE A 174 -1.30 5.58 8.39
C PHE A 174 -1.72 4.11 8.46
N SER A 175 -1.03 3.25 7.72
CA SER A 175 -1.34 1.82 7.65
C SER A 175 -1.07 1.11 8.97
N GLN A 176 0.05 1.42 9.64
CA GLN A 176 0.39 0.85 10.94
C GLN A 176 -0.57 1.30 12.05
N ASN A 177 -1.04 2.54 12.03
CA ASN A 177 -2.06 3.04 12.97
C ASN A 177 -3.38 2.26 12.83
N VAL A 178 -3.85 1.99 11.60
CA VAL A 178 -5.06 1.18 11.36
C VAL A 178 -4.87 -0.24 11.88
N LEU A 179 -3.71 -0.85 11.65
CA LEU A 179 -3.38 -2.19 12.13
C LEU A 179 -3.32 -2.24 13.68
N ALA A 180 -2.79 -1.19 14.30
CA ALA A 180 -2.72 -1.10 15.76
C ALA A 180 -4.12 -1.05 16.38
N ASP A 181 -5.04 -0.24 15.84
CA ASP A 181 -6.43 -0.22 16.29
C ASP A 181 -7.15 -1.56 16.03
N GLU A 182 -6.87 -2.20 14.90
CA GLU A 182 -7.45 -3.51 14.57
C GLU A 182 -7.00 -4.62 15.54
N SER A 183 -5.71 -4.65 15.86
CA SER A 183 -5.10 -5.71 16.69
C SER A 183 -5.34 -5.52 18.19
N ALA A 184 -5.44 -4.27 18.66
CA ALA A 184 -5.68 -3.94 20.07
C ALA A 184 -7.14 -4.13 20.51
N TYR A 185 -8.10 -3.95 19.60
CA TYR A 185 -9.51 -4.11 19.93
C TYR A 185 -9.85 -5.58 20.25
N ARG A 186 -10.66 -5.75 21.30
CA ARG A 186 -11.21 -7.04 21.72
C ARG A 186 -12.65 -6.87 22.17
N LEU A 187 -13.56 -7.54 21.47
CA LEU A 187 -14.91 -7.78 21.98
C LEU A 187 -14.92 -9.16 22.64
N VAL A 188 -14.93 -9.17 23.97
CA VAL A 188 -14.84 -10.41 24.77
C VAL A 188 -16.25 -10.97 24.98
N LEU A 189 -16.47 -12.20 24.54
CA LEU A 189 -17.72 -12.95 24.67
C LEU A 189 -17.54 -14.00 25.78
N ARG A 190 -18.28 -13.90 26.89
CA ARG A 190 -18.08 -14.77 28.06
C ARG A 190 -19.26 -15.70 28.34
N SER A 191 -20.44 -15.34 27.87
CA SER A 191 -21.66 -16.11 28.10
C SER A 191 -22.14 -16.79 26.81
N GLU A 192 -22.93 -17.86 26.94
CA GLU A 192 -23.63 -18.44 25.78
C GLU A 192 -24.59 -17.45 25.12
N GLU A 193 -25.10 -16.47 25.88
CA GLU A 193 -25.92 -15.38 25.35
C GLU A 193 -25.11 -14.43 24.43
N ASP A 194 -23.83 -14.17 24.74
CA ASP A 194 -22.94 -13.40 23.86
C ASP A 194 -22.66 -14.12 22.54
N LEU A 195 -22.82 -15.45 22.52
CA LEU A 195 -22.56 -16.30 21.36
C LEU A 195 -23.84 -16.60 20.54
N ALA A 196 -24.99 -16.05 20.92
CA ALA A 196 -26.26 -16.30 20.25
C ALA A 196 -26.17 -15.98 18.73
N GLY A 197 -26.71 -16.88 17.91
CA GLY A 197 -26.67 -16.80 16.44
C GLY A 197 -25.34 -17.20 15.78
N LEU A 198 -24.22 -17.18 16.52
CA LEU A 198 -22.91 -17.46 15.95
C LEU A 198 -22.77 -18.95 15.54
N PRO A 199 -22.41 -19.24 14.26
CA PRO A 199 -22.13 -20.60 13.82
C PRO A 199 -20.79 -21.10 14.39
N ASP A 200 -20.62 -22.42 14.39
CA ASP A 200 -19.47 -23.09 15.02
C ASP A 200 -18.11 -22.57 14.53
N PHE A 201 -17.98 -22.23 13.24
CA PHE A 201 -16.72 -21.71 12.71
C PHE A 201 -16.37 -20.34 13.29
N VAL A 202 -17.37 -19.46 13.56
CA VAL A 202 -17.15 -18.16 14.20
C VAL A 202 -16.82 -18.37 15.68
N ARG A 203 -17.52 -19.28 16.36
CA ARG A 203 -17.22 -19.64 17.75
C ARG A 203 -15.80 -20.19 17.91
N ALA A 204 -15.37 -21.08 17.01
CA ALA A 204 -14.03 -21.64 17.00
C ALA A 204 -12.96 -20.57 16.76
N ALA A 205 -13.16 -19.70 15.76
CA ALA A 205 -12.26 -18.58 15.49
C ALA A 205 -12.16 -17.62 16.69
N ALA A 206 -13.29 -17.32 17.33
CA ALA A 206 -13.33 -16.47 18.51
C ALA A 206 -12.56 -17.07 19.70
N ARG A 207 -12.68 -18.39 19.95
CA ARG A 207 -11.90 -19.08 20.99
C ARG A 207 -10.41 -19.08 20.69
N GLN A 208 -10.02 -19.32 19.43
CA GLN A 208 -8.63 -19.26 19.02
C GLN A 208 -8.04 -17.86 19.24
N ALA A 209 -8.77 -16.81 18.83
CA ALA A 209 -8.36 -15.43 19.05
C ALA A 209 -8.24 -15.05 20.53
N ALA A 210 -9.07 -15.66 21.40
CA ALA A 210 -9.03 -15.50 22.83
C ALA A 210 -7.80 -16.19 23.46
N ALA A 211 -7.51 -17.43 23.04
CA ALA A 211 -6.33 -18.18 23.48
C ALA A 211 -5.02 -17.46 23.11
N GLU A 212 -4.92 -16.93 21.89
CA GLU A 212 -3.79 -16.09 21.45
C GLU A 212 -3.59 -14.84 22.31
N ARG A 213 -4.62 -14.41 23.05
CA ARG A 213 -4.65 -13.24 23.92
C ARG A 213 -4.67 -13.62 25.41
N GLY A 214 -4.48 -14.90 25.76
CA GLY A 214 -4.47 -15.39 27.14
C GLY A 214 -5.84 -15.29 27.84
N LEU A 215 -6.94 -15.38 27.09
CA LEU A 215 -8.32 -15.36 27.59
C LEU A 215 -9.00 -16.71 27.33
N ASP A 216 -8.44 -17.78 27.88
CA ASP A 216 -8.86 -19.17 27.62
C ASP A 216 -10.31 -19.49 28.02
N ASP A 217 -10.93 -18.64 28.86
CA ASP A 217 -12.28 -18.76 29.35
C ASP A 217 -13.32 -17.96 28.56
N ALA A 218 -12.95 -17.42 27.39
CA ALA A 218 -13.79 -16.55 26.58
C ALA A 218 -13.66 -16.81 25.07
N GLY A 219 -14.56 -16.18 24.29
CA GLY A 219 -14.34 -15.89 22.88
C GLY A 219 -13.91 -14.43 22.68
N VAL A 220 -13.16 -14.14 21.63
CA VAL A 220 -12.78 -12.76 21.25
C VAL A 220 -13.10 -12.52 19.78
N ILE A 221 -13.85 -11.46 19.51
CA ILE A 221 -14.00 -10.90 18.17
C ILE A 221 -13.03 -9.72 18.05
N THR A 222 -12.21 -9.76 17.01
CA THR A 222 -11.30 -8.67 16.63
C THR A 222 -11.89 -7.88 15.47
N LEU A 223 -11.24 -6.79 15.07
CA LEU A 223 -11.67 -5.98 13.93
C LEU A 223 -11.12 -6.50 12.58
N SER A 224 -10.40 -7.62 12.58
CA SER A 224 -9.94 -8.24 11.35
C SER A 224 -11.13 -8.69 10.52
N ARG A 225 -11.01 -8.56 9.20
CA ARG A 225 -12.15 -8.78 8.29
C ARG A 225 -12.73 -10.20 8.40
N SER A 226 -11.89 -11.18 8.70
CA SER A 226 -12.27 -12.58 8.91
C SER A 226 -13.06 -12.83 10.20
N HIS A 227 -12.99 -11.94 11.20
CA HIS A 227 -13.78 -12.03 12.43
C HIS A 227 -14.99 -11.12 12.40
N ILE A 228 -14.78 -9.84 12.10
CA ILE A 228 -15.82 -8.82 12.26
C ILE A 228 -16.99 -9.02 11.29
N VAL A 229 -16.73 -9.41 10.04
CA VAL A 229 -17.79 -9.56 9.04
C VAL A 229 -18.70 -10.74 9.41
N PRO A 230 -18.19 -11.97 9.65
CA PRO A 230 -19.06 -13.07 10.11
C PRO A 230 -19.78 -12.75 11.42
N PHE A 231 -19.13 -12.07 12.37
CA PHE A 231 -19.79 -11.69 13.62
C PHE A 231 -20.98 -10.75 13.38
N LEU A 232 -20.81 -9.71 12.56
CA LEU A 232 -21.90 -8.80 12.21
C LEU A 232 -23.02 -9.50 11.43
N THR A 233 -22.68 -10.47 10.58
CA THR A 233 -23.67 -11.24 9.80
C THR A 233 -24.51 -12.19 10.65
N PHE A 234 -23.91 -12.88 11.62
CA PHE A 234 -24.57 -14.00 12.30
C PHE A 234 -24.97 -13.74 13.76
N SER A 235 -24.38 -12.75 14.43
CA SER A 235 -24.68 -12.51 15.85
C SER A 235 -26.13 -12.06 16.03
N ASP A 236 -26.88 -12.71 16.91
CA ASP A 236 -28.21 -12.25 17.31
C ASP A 236 -28.14 -11.03 18.24
N ARG A 237 -26.96 -10.78 18.85
CA ARG A 237 -26.74 -9.74 19.85
C ARG A 237 -26.52 -8.37 19.21
N ARG A 238 -27.63 -7.66 18.97
CA ARG A 238 -27.64 -6.31 18.37
C ARG A 238 -26.74 -5.31 19.08
N ASP A 239 -26.74 -5.32 20.41
CA ASP A 239 -25.90 -4.44 21.24
C ASP A 239 -24.40 -4.69 20.97
N LEU A 240 -24.01 -5.96 20.85
CA LEU A 240 -22.63 -6.33 20.52
C LEU A 240 -22.29 -6.03 19.05
N ARG A 241 -23.23 -6.22 18.10
CA ARG A 241 -23.05 -5.80 16.70
C ARG A 241 -22.81 -4.30 16.61
N GLU A 242 -23.59 -3.49 17.32
CA GLU A 242 -23.41 -2.03 17.36
C GLU A 242 -22.03 -1.65 17.90
N GLN A 243 -21.60 -2.26 19.01
CA GLN A 243 -20.28 -2.02 19.60
C GLN A 243 -19.15 -2.39 18.62
N ALA A 244 -19.26 -3.55 17.97
CA ALA A 244 -18.26 -4.05 17.05
C ALA A 244 -18.19 -3.22 15.76
N TYR A 245 -19.35 -2.87 15.18
CA TYR A 245 -19.46 -2.04 13.98
C TYR A 245 -18.86 -0.65 14.20
N LYS A 246 -19.23 0.01 15.29
CA LYS A 246 -18.70 1.34 15.63
C LYS A 246 -17.18 1.29 15.72
N ALA A 247 -16.63 0.34 16.49
CA ALA A 247 -15.20 0.15 16.60
C ALA A 247 -14.52 -0.12 15.25
N TRP A 248 -15.14 -0.94 14.38
CA TRP A 248 -14.61 -1.26 13.06
C TRP A 248 -14.55 -0.06 12.12
N THR A 249 -15.60 0.77 12.12
CA THR A 249 -15.71 1.94 11.24
C THR A 249 -14.92 3.15 11.71
N THR A 250 -14.52 3.21 12.97
CA THR A 250 -13.74 4.33 13.54
C THR A 250 -12.24 4.03 13.68
N ARG A 251 -11.74 2.93 13.10
CA ARG A 251 -10.29 2.62 13.10
C ARG A 251 -9.50 3.76 12.49
N GLY A 252 -8.49 4.25 13.21
CA GLY A 252 -7.70 5.41 12.85
C GLY A 252 -8.35 6.76 13.21
N GLU A 253 -9.52 6.79 13.84
CA GLU A 253 -10.18 8.03 14.27
C GLU A 253 -10.11 8.27 15.79
N HIS A 254 -9.42 7.38 16.51
CA HIS A 254 -9.24 7.48 17.96
C HIS A 254 -8.16 8.54 18.28
N ALA A 255 -8.49 9.48 19.17
CA ALA A 255 -7.52 10.46 19.64
C ALA A 255 -6.35 9.76 20.34
N GLY A 256 -5.12 10.18 20.05
CA GLY A 256 -3.91 9.60 20.62
C GLY A 256 -2.87 9.26 19.55
N GLU A 257 -2.07 8.24 19.82
CA GLU A 257 -0.93 7.83 18.97
C GLU A 257 -1.37 7.39 17.56
N HIS A 258 -2.54 6.73 17.47
CA HIS A 258 -3.06 6.15 16.24
C HIS A 258 -4.04 7.06 15.46
N ASP A 259 -4.18 8.34 15.84
CA ASP A 259 -5.08 9.27 15.15
C ASP A 259 -4.59 9.56 13.72
N ASN A 260 -5.30 9.03 12.74
CA ASN A 260 -5.00 9.19 11.32
C ASN A 260 -5.64 10.44 10.68
N ARG A 261 -6.50 11.18 11.38
CA ARG A 261 -7.09 12.42 10.83
C ARG A 261 -6.04 13.50 10.52
N PRO A 262 -5.08 13.82 11.41
CA PRO A 262 -3.99 14.75 11.07
C PRO A 262 -3.06 14.18 10.00
N VAL A 263 -2.78 12.87 10.03
CA VAL A 263 -1.94 12.18 9.03
C VAL A 263 -2.57 12.29 7.64
N ALA A 264 -3.86 11.98 7.50
CA ALA A 264 -4.60 12.07 6.25
C ALA A 264 -4.65 13.51 5.72
N ARG A 265 -4.85 14.50 6.60
CA ARG A 265 -4.84 15.91 6.20
C ARG A 265 -3.49 16.33 5.60
N GLU A 266 -2.38 15.89 6.22
CA GLU A 266 -1.05 16.16 5.71
C GLU A 266 -0.79 15.45 4.37
N ILE A 267 -1.19 14.18 4.24
CA ILE A 267 -1.11 13.43 2.98
C ILE A 267 -1.86 14.17 1.86
N LEU A 268 -3.09 14.65 2.11
CA LEU A 268 -3.88 15.38 1.12
C LEU A 268 -3.21 16.69 0.71
N ALA A 269 -2.63 17.44 1.66
CA ALA A 269 -1.90 18.66 1.37
C ALA A 269 -0.65 18.40 0.50
N LEU A 270 0.13 17.38 0.85
CA LEU A 270 1.34 16.99 0.13
C LEU A 270 1.02 16.43 -1.27
N ARG A 271 -0.04 15.63 -1.42
CA ARG A 271 -0.51 15.16 -2.74
C ARG A 271 -0.96 16.31 -3.64
N ARG A 272 -1.62 17.34 -3.07
CA ARG A 272 -1.96 18.56 -3.81
C ARG A 272 -0.68 19.28 -4.26
N GLU A 273 0.29 19.44 -3.37
CA GLU A 273 1.57 20.07 -3.71
C GLU A 273 2.32 19.30 -4.79
N GLN A 274 2.38 17.96 -4.69
CA GLN A 274 2.96 17.08 -5.69
C GLN A 274 2.36 17.35 -7.08
N ALA A 275 1.04 17.44 -7.18
CA ALA A 275 0.35 17.74 -8.43
C ALA A 275 0.68 19.13 -8.98
N LEU A 276 0.68 20.15 -8.11
CA LEU A 276 0.96 21.54 -8.48
C LEU A 276 2.39 21.72 -9.01
N LEU A 277 3.37 21.02 -8.42
CA LEU A 277 4.76 21.04 -8.90
C LEU A 277 4.86 20.56 -10.36
N HIS A 278 3.99 19.63 -10.77
CA HIS A 278 3.89 19.15 -12.14
C HIS A 278 2.91 19.94 -13.03
N GLY A 279 2.31 21.01 -12.51
CA GLY A 279 1.36 21.84 -13.26
C GLY A 279 -0.05 21.26 -13.39
N TYR A 280 -0.41 20.23 -12.61
CA TYR A 280 -1.77 19.70 -12.56
C TYR A 280 -2.64 20.48 -11.58
N ALA A 281 -3.93 20.62 -11.88
CA ALA A 281 -4.88 21.34 -11.03
C ALA A 281 -5.19 20.59 -9.72
N SER A 282 -5.16 19.26 -9.76
CA SER A 282 -5.43 18.39 -8.61
C SER A 282 -4.58 17.12 -8.64
N TYR A 283 -4.49 16.43 -7.51
CA TYR A 283 -3.84 15.12 -7.45
C TYR A 283 -4.56 14.06 -8.29
N ALA A 284 -5.89 14.17 -8.45
CA ALA A 284 -6.63 13.27 -9.32
C ALA A 284 -6.16 13.41 -10.78
N ASP A 285 -5.98 14.63 -11.28
CA ASP A 285 -5.47 14.87 -12.63
C ASP A 285 -4.04 14.32 -12.80
N TYR A 286 -3.17 14.54 -11.81
CA TYR A 286 -1.82 13.99 -11.81
C TYR A 286 -1.85 12.44 -11.80
N SER A 287 -2.64 11.83 -10.92
CA SER A 287 -2.71 10.38 -10.74
C SER A 287 -3.33 9.68 -11.94
N LEU A 288 -4.35 10.26 -12.55
CA LEU A 288 -5.08 9.66 -13.67
C LEU A 288 -4.37 9.79 -15.02
N ALA A 289 -3.41 10.71 -15.16
CA ALA A 289 -2.73 10.96 -16.44
C ALA A 289 -2.03 9.73 -17.05
N ASP A 290 -1.72 8.71 -16.23
CA ASP A 290 -1.15 7.42 -16.66
C ASP A 290 -2.10 6.24 -16.40
N THR A 291 -3.41 6.49 -16.49
CA THR A 291 -4.45 5.47 -16.37
C THR A 291 -5.29 5.44 -17.64
N MET A 292 -6.12 4.40 -17.80
CA MET A 292 -7.08 4.34 -18.91
C MET A 292 -8.17 5.41 -18.84
N ALA A 293 -8.53 5.86 -17.63
CA ALA A 293 -9.56 6.88 -17.46
C ALA A 293 -9.06 8.28 -17.87
N GLN A 294 -7.76 8.57 -17.69
CA GLN A 294 -7.04 9.80 -18.06
C GLN A 294 -7.52 11.11 -17.41
N ARG A 295 -8.82 11.25 -17.13
CA ARG A 295 -9.48 12.47 -16.65
C ARG A 295 -10.43 12.14 -15.50
N ALA A 296 -10.46 12.99 -14.48
CA ALA A 296 -11.37 12.83 -13.33
C ALA A 296 -12.84 12.75 -13.79
N ALA A 297 -13.22 13.58 -14.76
CA ALA A 297 -14.58 13.58 -15.31
C ALA A 297 -15.00 12.24 -15.97
N ALA A 298 -14.06 11.42 -16.49
CA ALA A 298 -14.41 10.10 -17.04
C ALA A 298 -14.71 9.11 -15.91
N VAL A 299 -13.95 9.22 -14.82
CA VAL A 299 -14.17 8.43 -13.61
C VAL A 299 -15.54 8.78 -13.03
N ASP A 300 -15.83 10.06 -12.83
CA ASP A 300 -17.11 10.52 -12.28
C ASP A 300 -18.30 10.08 -13.16
N GLU A 301 -18.17 10.20 -14.49
CA GLU A 301 -19.22 9.76 -15.42
C GLU A 301 -19.52 8.26 -15.27
N LEU A 302 -18.48 7.42 -15.17
CA LEU A 302 -18.65 5.99 -14.97
C LEU A 302 -19.24 5.67 -13.60
N LEU A 303 -18.70 6.27 -12.53
CA LEU A 303 -19.17 6.04 -11.17
C LEU A 303 -20.63 6.47 -10.99
N MET A 304 -21.04 7.61 -11.55
CA MET A 304 -22.42 8.08 -11.44
C MET A 304 -23.43 7.23 -12.22
N LYS A 305 -23.02 6.62 -13.33
CA LYS A 305 -23.85 5.63 -14.07
C LYS A 305 -24.16 4.40 -13.22
N VAL A 306 -23.25 4.01 -12.32
CA VAL A 306 -23.44 2.85 -11.41
C VAL A 306 -24.11 3.28 -10.10
N TRP A 307 -23.70 4.41 -9.54
CA TRP A 307 -24.15 4.89 -8.22
C TRP A 307 -25.65 5.15 -8.16
N LEU A 308 -26.22 5.83 -9.15
CA LEU A 308 -27.65 6.15 -9.16
C LEU A 308 -28.56 4.91 -9.13
N PRO A 309 -28.40 3.91 -10.03
CA PRO A 309 -29.20 2.69 -9.94
C PRO A 309 -28.87 1.84 -8.70
N ALA A 310 -27.60 1.76 -8.28
CA ALA A 310 -27.21 1.02 -7.07
C ALA A 310 -27.87 1.61 -5.81
N LYS A 311 -27.91 2.94 -5.69
CA LYS A 311 -28.60 3.62 -4.60
C LYS A 311 -30.10 3.32 -4.60
N ALA A 312 -30.75 3.35 -5.76
CA ALA A 312 -32.17 3.03 -5.87
C ALA A 312 -32.46 1.57 -5.45
N ALA A 313 -31.59 0.62 -5.83
CA ALA A 313 -31.70 -0.77 -5.39
C ALA A 313 -31.50 -0.90 -3.86
N ALA A 314 -30.48 -0.26 -3.30
CA ALA A 314 -30.23 -0.25 -1.86
C ALA A 314 -31.41 0.35 -1.06
N GLU A 315 -32.08 1.38 -1.58
CA GLU A 315 -33.29 1.94 -0.96
C GLU A 315 -34.45 0.94 -0.96
N GLN A 316 -34.61 0.14 -2.02
CA GLN A 316 -35.60 -0.94 -2.09
C GLN A 316 -35.27 -2.07 -1.11
N GLU A 317 -34.01 -2.48 -1.03
CA GLU A 317 -33.53 -3.50 -0.07
C GLU A 317 -33.77 -3.06 1.37
N ARG A 318 -33.43 -1.81 1.72
CA ARG A 318 -33.72 -1.24 3.03
C ARG A 318 -35.21 -1.29 3.36
N ALA A 319 -36.07 -0.93 2.41
CA ALA A 319 -37.51 -0.97 2.59
C ALA A 319 -38.04 -2.40 2.79
N ALA A 320 -37.48 -3.37 2.07
CA ALA A 320 -37.81 -4.79 2.20
C ALA A 320 -37.40 -5.34 3.58
N LEU A 321 -36.19 -5.04 4.05
CA LEU A 321 -35.74 -5.42 5.39
C LEU A 321 -36.63 -4.79 6.47
N GLN A 322 -36.97 -3.50 6.33
CA GLN A 322 -37.85 -2.83 7.29
C GLN A 322 -39.28 -3.40 7.28
N ALA A 323 -39.79 -3.84 6.12
CA ALA A 323 -41.08 -4.53 6.02
C ALA A 323 -41.02 -5.93 6.67
N MET A 324 -39.91 -6.66 6.49
CA MET A 324 -39.67 -7.94 7.14
C MET A 324 -39.70 -7.81 8.66
N LEU A 325 -39.00 -6.83 9.25
CA LEU A 325 -39.05 -6.57 10.70
C LEU A 325 -40.48 -6.29 11.18
N ARG A 326 -41.21 -5.41 10.48
CA ARG A 326 -42.61 -5.10 10.81
C ARG A 326 -43.51 -6.34 10.78
N SER A 327 -43.30 -7.25 9.82
CA SER A 327 -44.08 -8.50 9.73
C SER A 327 -43.86 -9.45 10.92
N ARG A 328 -42.74 -9.31 11.63
CA ARG A 328 -42.41 -10.05 12.86
C ARG A 328 -42.86 -9.33 14.13
N GLY A 329 -43.54 -8.18 14.00
CA GLY A 329 -43.95 -7.35 15.13
C GLY A 329 -42.83 -6.48 15.71
N GLU A 330 -41.69 -6.39 15.04
CA GLU A 330 -40.56 -5.56 15.47
C GLU A 330 -40.71 -4.12 14.97
N THR A 331 -40.52 -3.15 15.86
CA THR A 331 -40.62 -1.70 15.54
C THR A 331 -39.26 -1.02 15.42
N LEU A 332 -38.19 -1.79 15.39
CA LEU A 332 -36.82 -1.29 15.32
C LEU A 332 -36.54 -0.60 13.97
N GLN A 333 -35.85 0.54 14.01
CA GLN A 333 -35.25 1.14 12.82
C GLN A 333 -33.93 0.46 12.51
N ILE A 334 -33.74 0.04 11.26
CA ILE A 334 -32.50 -0.60 10.81
C ILE A 334 -31.37 0.43 10.85
N GLU A 335 -30.32 0.09 11.58
CA GLU A 335 -29.06 0.82 11.63
C GLU A 335 -27.98 0.10 10.82
N ALA A 336 -26.81 0.71 10.65
CA ALA A 336 -25.74 0.14 9.81
C ALA A 336 -25.19 -1.21 10.31
N TRP A 337 -25.33 -1.51 11.61
CA TRP A 337 -24.98 -2.80 12.22
C TRP A 337 -26.11 -3.84 12.21
N ASP A 338 -27.25 -3.50 11.60
CA ASP A 338 -28.40 -4.38 11.38
C ASP A 338 -28.57 -4.79 9.90
N TRP A 339 -27.76 -4.21 9.00
CA TRP A 339 -27.73 -4.53 7.58
C TRP A 339 -27.03 -5.86 7.33
#